data_AF-A0A1T4MJE4-F1
#
_entry.id   AF-A0A1T4MJE4-F1
#
_cell.length_a   1.000
_cell.length_b   1.000
_cell.length_c   1.000
_cell.angle_alpha   90.00
_cell.angle_beta   90.00
_cell.angle_gamma   90.00
#
_symmetry.space_group_name_H-M   'P 1'
#
loop_
_entity.id
_entity.type
_entity.pdbx_description
1 polymer ?
#
loop_
_entity_poly.entity_id
_entity_poly.type
_entity_poly.pdbx_seq_one_letter_code
_entity_poly.pdbx_strand_id
1 'polypeptide(L)'
;MKKIKNKKGFTLIELIVVIAILAVLGLLLVPQISGYIKASKDAVGTANAKSCFSQRSLEKANTDAGLNMTVTVDPKCSDIAADGSVTWTDKDNKVYTYKGGEVVLPQ
;
A
#
# COMPACT_ATOMS: atom_id res chain seq x y z
N MET A 1 -46.69 31.09 32.12
CA MET A 1 -46.58 31.44 30.69
C MET A 1 -45.52 30.56 30.03
N LYS A 2 -45.91 29.65 29.13
CA LYS A 2 -45.00 28.66 28.52
C LYS A 2 -44.49 29.23 27.19
N LYS A 3 -43.26 29.74 27.15
CA LYS A 3 -42.64 30.24 25.91
C LYS A 3 -42.40 29.06 24.96
N ILE A 4 -43.14 29.01 23.86
CA ILE A 4 -42.90 28.08 22.76
C ILE A 4 -41.60 28.53 22.07
N LYS A 5 -40.56 27.69 22.14
CA LYS A 5 -39.26 27.98 21.54
C LYS A 5 -39.36 27.86 20.02
N ASN A 6 -38.97 28.91 19.31
CA ASN A 6 -38.83 28.93 17.86
C ASN A 6 -37.84 27.84 17.41
N LYS A 7 -38.31 26.85 16.67
CA LYS A 7 -37.42 25.95 15.93
C LYS A 7 -36.94 26.70 14.69
N LYS A 8 -35.73 27.26 14.74
CA LYS A 8 -35.01 27.63 13.52
C LYS A 8 -34.63 26.33 12.81
N GLY A 9 -35.52 25.87 11.93
CA GLY A 9 -35.26 24.70 11.10
C GLY A 9 -34.25 25.05 10.02
N PHE A 10 -33.37 24.10 9.73
CA PHE A 10 -32.50 24.12 8.56
C PHE A 10 -33.40 24.15 7.32
N THR A 11 -33.16 25.07 6.40
CA THR A 11 -33.96 25.12 5.18
C THR A 11 -33.51 24.00 4.24
N LEU A 12 -34.45 23.39 3.50
CA LEU A 12 -34.09 22.37 2.51
C LEU A 12 -33.13 22.93 1.46
N ILE A 13 -33.24 24.24 1.16
CA ILE A 13 -32.34 24.93 0.22
C ILE A 13 -30.89 24.96 0.73
N GLU A 14 -30.65 25.19 2.02
CA GLU A 14 -29.30 25.14 2.60
C GLU A 14 -28.70 23.73 2.48
N LEU A 15 -29.51 22.68 2.60
CA LEU A 15 -29.03 21.31 2.47
C LEU A 15 -28.66 20.98 1.02
N ILE A 16 -29.48 21.37 0.04
CA ILE A 16 -29.21 21.05 -1.36
C ILE A 16 -27.97 21.77 -1.90
N VAL A 17 -27.72 23.02 -1.45
CA VAL A 17 -26.53 23.77 -1.87
C VAL A 17 -25.26 23.14 -1.32
N VAL A 18 -25.29 22.65 -0.07
CA VAL A 18 -24.13 21.98 0.54
C VAL A 18 -23.79 20.67 -0.18
N ILE A 19 -24.77 19.81 -0.45
CA ILE A 19 -24.51 18.56 -1.18
C ILE A 19 -24.05 18.84 -2.61
N ALA A 20 -24.51 19.92 -3.25
CA ALA A 20 -24.07 20.32 -4.58
C ALA A 20 -22.58 20.69 -4.61
N ILE A 21 -22.10 21.49 -3.63
CA ILE A 21 -20.68 21.84 -3.53
C ILE A 21 -19.83 20.60 -3.17
N LEU A 22 -20.29 19.78 -2.21
CA LEU A 22 -19.58 18.54 -1.84
C LEU A 22 -19.47 17.56 -3.02
N ALA A 23 -20.49 17.48 -3.89
CA ALA A 23 -20.45 16.65 -5.09
C ALA A 23 -19.37 17.13 -6.08
N VAL A 24 -19.29 18.44 -6.33
CA VAL A 24 -18.27 19.02 -7.22
C VAL A 24 -16.86 18.82 -6.65
N LEU A 25 -16.65 19.07 -5.35
CA LEU A 25 -15.37 18.85 -4.69
C LEU A 25 -14.96 17.37 -4.70
N GLY A 26 -15.92 16.46 -4.43
CA GLY A 26 -15.69 15.03 -4.44
C GLY A 26 -15.23 14.50 -5.80
N LEU A 27 -15.85 14.98 -6.89
CA LEU A 27 -15.49 14.60 -8.26
C LEU A 27 -14.04 14.92 -8.61
N LEU A 28 -13.54 16.09 -8.21
CA LEU A 28 -12.17 16.50 -8.49
C LEU A 28 -11.14 15.74 -7.63
N LEU A 29 -11.50 15.40 -6.39
CA LEU A 29 -10.57 14.85 -5.41
C LEU A 29 -10.29 13.34 -5.60
N VAL A 30 -11.28 12.57 -6.03
CA VAL A 30 -11.19 11.10 -6.19
C VAL A 30 -10.03 10.63 -7.08
N PRO A 31 -9.83 11.13 -8.33
CA PRO A 31 -8.75 10.66 -9.19
C PRO A 31 -7.37 10.98 -8.63
N GLN A 32 -7.22 12.14 -7.97
CA GLN A 32 -5.94 12.55 -7.38
C GLN A 32 -5.52 11.58 -6.27
N ILE A 33 -6.43 11.26 -5.35
CA ILE A 33 -6.16 10.35 -4.23
C ILE A 33 -5.79 8.94 -4.74
N SER A 34 -6.48 8.45 -5.77
CA SER A 34 -6.22 7.12 -6.34
C SER A 34 -4.77 6.97 -6.83
N GLY A 35 -4.23 7.98 -7.53
CA GLY A 35 -2.84 7.98 -8.00
C GLY A 35 -1.82 7.96 -6.86
N TYR A 36 -2.04 8.78 -5.82
CA TYR A 36 -1.16 8.81 -4.65
C TYR A 36 -1.15 7.49 -3.88
N ILE A 37 -2.31 6.82 -3.76
CA ILE A 37 -2.39 5.50 -3.11
C ILE A 37 -1.59 4.48 -3.90
N LYS A 38 -1.70 4.46 -5.24
CA LYS A 38 -0.92 3.53 -6.08
C LYS A 38 0.58 3.75 -5.90
N ALA A 39 1.06 5.00 -6.00
CA ALA A 39 2.47 5.32 -5.84
C ALA A 39 3.01 4.94 -4.44
N SER A 40 2.21 5.18 -3.39
CA SER A 40 2.56 4.78 -2.03
C SER A 40 2.67 3.26 -1.87
N LYS A 41 1.71 2.50 -2.43
CA LYS A 41 1.76 1.03 -2.46
C LYS A 41 2.98 0.52 -3.23
N ASP A 42 3.26 1.10 -4.40
CA ASP A 42 4.38 0.69 -5.24
C ASP A 42 5.73 0.96 -4.53
N ALA A 43 5.85 2.08 -3.81
CA ALA A 43 7.03 2.41 -3.00
C ALA A 43 7.23 1.41 -1.84
N VAL A 44 6.15 1.05 -1.12
CA VAL A 44 6.19 0.05 -0.06
C VAL A 44 6.58 -1.33 -0.61
N GLY A 45 5.98 -1.74 -1.73
CA GLY A 45 6.31 -3.01 -2.38
C GLY A 45 7.77 -3.06 -2.84
N THR A 46 8.29 -1.95 -3.36
CA THR A 46 9.69 -1.81 -3.74
C THR A 46 10.64 -1.96 -2.54
N ALA A 47 10.34 -1.29 -1.43
CA ALA A 47 11.15 -1.38 -0.21
C ALA A 47 11.13 -2.80 0.37
N ASN A 48 9.97 -3.46 0.37
CA ASN A 48 9.82 -4.82 0.86
C ASN A 48 10.55 -5.83 -0.03
N ALA A 49 10.47 -5.71 -1.36
CA ALA A 49 11.19 -6.60 -2.27
C ALA A 49 12.72 -6.52 -2.08
N LYS A 50 13.26 -5.32 -1.88
CA LYS A 50 14.69 -5.13 -1.53
C LYS A 50 15.02 -5.77 -0.18
N SER A 51 14.15 -5.61 0.80
CA SER A 51 14.32 -6.20 2.13
C SER A 51 14.20 -7.73 2.08
N CYS A 52 13.37 -8.30 1.20
CA CYS A 52 13.28 -9.73 0.99
C CYS A 52 14.60 -10.28 0.46
N PHE A 53 15.21 -9.59 -0.51
CA PHE A 53 16.51 -10.02 -1.04
C PHE A 53 17.58 -10.05 0.04
N SER A 54 17.69 -9.01 0.89
CA SER A 54 18.67 -9.00 1.97
C SER A 54 18.42 -10.13 2.98
N GLN A 55 17.17 -10.35 3.40
CA GLN A 55 16.80 -11.45 4.31
C GLN A 55 17.14 -12.82 3.73
N ARG A 56 16.76 -13.08 2.47
CA ARG A 56 17.03 -14.36 1.81
C ARG A 56 18.51 -14.59 1.52
N SER A 57 19.25 -13.52 1.21
CA SER A 57 20.69 -13.62 0.99
C SER A 57 21.43 -14.02 2.27
N LEU A 58 20.99 -13.51 3.43
CA LEU A 58 21.50 -13.90 4.74
C LEU A 58 21.16 -15.36 5.08
N GLU A 59 19.91 -15.78 4.84
CA GLU A 59 19.47 -17.16 5.05
C GLU A 59 20.30 -18.15 4.22
N LYS A 60 20.51 -17.86 2.93
CA LYS A 60 21.37 -18.69 2.08
C LYS A 60 22.83 -18.67 2.52
N ALA A 61 23.38 -17.51 2.86
CA ALA A 61 24.76 -17.42 3.34
C ALA A 61 24.98 -18.26 4.62
N ASN A 62 24.02 -18.26 5.55
CA ASN A 62 24.10 -19.10 6.74
C ASN A 62 24.05 -20.60 6.41
N THR A 63 23.16 -20.97 5.49
CA THR A 63 23.00 -22.36 5.04
C THR A 63 24.28 -22.86 4.36
N ASP A 64 24.86 -22.06 3.46
CA ASP A 64 26.09 -22.38 2.73
C ASP A 64 27.30 -22.45 3.68
N ALA A 65 27.32 -21.62 4.73
CA ALA A 65 28.35 -21.65 5.77
C ALA A 65 28.15 -22.77 6.81
N GLY A 66 27.08 -23.56 6.73
CA GLY A 66 26.75 -24.62 7.69
C GLY A 66 26.37 -24.09 9.09
N LEU A 67 25.91 -22.84 9.18
CA LEU A 67 25.50 -22.20 10.42
C LEU A 67 24.02 -22.48 10.72
N ASN A 68 23.71 -22.93 11.94
CA ASN A 68 22.35 -23.18 12.41
C ASN A 68 21.67 -21.89 12.94
N MET A 69 21.84 -20.77 12.23
CA MET A 69 21.29 -19.48 12.63
C MET A 69 19.97 -19.20 11.91
N THR A 70 18.89 -19.08 12.67
CA THR A 70 17.56 -18.74 12.14
C THR A 70 17.52 -17.29 11.69
N VAL A 71 17.23 -17.07 10.41
CA VAL A 71 16.89 -15.76 9.87
C VAL A 71 15.37 -15.69 9.77
N THR A 72 14.76 -14.69 10.40
CA THR A 72 13.33 -14.43 10.20
C THR A 72 13.16 -13.77 8.85
N VAL A 73 12.50 -14.46 7.93
CA VAL A 73 12.13 -13.92 6.63
C VAL A 73 10.64 -13.56 6.63
N ASP A 74 10.26 -12.42 6.05
CA ASP A 74 8.85 -12.10 5.79
C ASP A 74 8.22 -13.24 4.96
N PRO A 75 7.11 -13.85 5.43
CA PRO A 75 6.46 -14.98 4.77
C PRO A 75 5.95 -14.66 3.34
N LYS A 76 5.88 -13.39 2.97
CA LYS A 76 5.51 -12.93 1.63
C LYS A 76 6.68 -12.89 0.66
N CYS A 77 7.90 -13.11 1.13
CA CYS A 77 9.09 -13.23 0.29
C CYS A 77 9.19 -14.64 -0.32
N SER A 78 9.42 -14.76 -1.61
CA SER A 78 9.84 -16.02 -2.22
C SER A 78 11.26 -16.40 -1.80
N ASP A 79 11.64 -17.66 -2.02
CA ASP A 79 13.05 -18.05 -2.06
C ASP A 79 13.80 -17.28 -3.17
N ILE A 80 15.13 -17.17 -3.09
CA ILE A 80 15.94 -16.69 -4.23
C ILE A 80 15.89 -17.75 -5.32
N ALA A 81 15.42 -17.35 -6.49
CA ALA A 81 15.38 -18.18 -7.69
C ALA A 81 16.78 -18.37 -8.30
N ALA A 82 16.93 -19.33 -9.21
CA ALA A 82 18.20 -19.63 -9.87
C ALA A 82 18.78 -18.43 -10.65
N ASP A 83 17.94 -17.51 -11.09
CA ASP A 83 18.33 -16.28 -11.79
C ASP A 83 18.68 -15.11 -10.84
N GLY A 84 18.74 -15.38 -9.53
CA GLY A 84 19.02 -14.42 -8.48
C GLY A 84 17.82 -13.52 -8.12
N SER A 85 16.63 -13.78 -8.65
CA SER A 85 15.43 -12.99 -8.35
C SER A 85 14.77 -13.38 -7.02
N VAL A 86 14.17 -12.39 -6.35
CA VAL A 86 13.30 -12.59 -5.18
C VAL A 86 12.03 -11.76 -5.37
N THR A 87 10.88 -12.35 -5.06
CA THR A 87 9.59 -11.65 -5.15
C THR A 87 9.01 -11.38 -3.78
N TRP A 88 8.38 -10.22 -3.62
CA TRP A 88 7.45 -9.94 -2.51
C TRP A 88 6.04 -9.75 -3.06
N THR A 89 5.06 -10.41 -2.46
CA THR A 89 3.66 -10.31 -2.90
C THR A 89 2.84 -9.51 -1.89
N ASP A 90 2.15 -8.47 -2.37
CA ASP A 90 1.29 -7.66 -1.51
C ASP A 90 -0.05 -8.33 -1.18
N LYS A 91 -0.92 -7.63 -0.44
CA LYS A 91 -2.24 -8.14 -0.05
C LYS A 91 -3.24 -8.19 -1.22
N ASP A 92 -2.99 -7.41 -2.27
CA ASP A 92 -3.77 -7.34 -3.49
C ASP A 92 -3.24 -8.33 -4.55
N ASN A 93 -2.36 -9.27 -4.15
CA ASN A 93 -1.69 -10.27 -4.98
C ASN A 93 -0.80 -9.68 -6.09
N LYS A 94 -0.33 -8.44 -5.91
CA LYS A 94 0.65 -7.83 -6.81
C LYS A 94 2.06 -8.28 -6.44
N VAL A 95 2.84 -8.64 -7.46
CA VAL A 95 4.18 -9.22 -7.30
C VAL A 95 5.24 -8.17 -7.63
N TYR A 96 6.12 -7.90 -6.68
CA TYR A 96 7.26 -7.01 -6.81
C TYR A 96 8.52 -7.86 -6.89
N THR A 97 9.27 -7.76 -7.99
CA THR A 97 10.43 -8.64 -8.24
C THR A 97 11.72 -7.88 -8.13
N TYR A 98 12.58 -8.22 -7.18
CA TYR A 98 13.94 -7.72 -7.11
C TYR A 98 14.88 -8.60 -7.96
N LYS A 99 15.63 -7.99 -8.88
CA LYS A 99 16.66 -8.66 -9.69
C LYS A 99 17.74 -7.67 -10.12
N GLY A 100 19.00 -8.04 -9.95
CA GLY A 100 20.13 -7.25 -10.47
C GLY A 100 20.25 -5.82 -9.94
N GLY A 101 19.74 -5.53 -8.73
CA GLY A 101 19.79 -4.20 -8.11
C GLY A 101 18.54 -3.34 -8.32
N GLU A 102 17.63 -3.78 -9.19
CA GLU A 102 16.39 -3.08 -9.51
C GLU A 102 15.16 -3.86 -9.03
N VAL A 103 14.06 -3.16 -8.77
CA VAL A 103 12.76 -3.78 -8.51
C VAL A 103 11.83 -3.54 -9.70
N VAL A 104 11.36 -4.62 -10.29
CA VAL A 104 10.32 -4.60 -11.32
C VAL A 104 8.96 -4.47 -10.65
N LEU A 105 8.22 -3.41 -11.02
CA LEU A 105 6.88 -3.14 -10.50
C LEU A 105 5.83 -4.07 -11.14
N PRO A 106 4.77 -4.40 -10.40
CA PRO A 106 3.61 -5.10 -10.95
C PRO A 106 2.93 -4.24 -12.02
N GLN A 107 2.50 -4.91 -13.10
CA GLN A 107 1.70 -4.31 -14.17
C GLN A 107 0.26 -4.06 -13.69
#